data_AF-A0A9Q3C9R0-F1
#
_entry.id   AF-A0A9Q3C9R0-F1
#
_cell.length_a   1.000
_cell.length_b   1.000
_cell.length_c   1.000
_cell.angle_alpha   90.00
_cell.angle_beta   90.00
_cell.angle_gamma   90.00
#
_symmetry.space_group_name_H-M   'P 1'
#
loop_
_entity.id
_entity.type
_entity.pdbx_description
1 polymer ?
#
loop_
_entity_poly.entity_id
_entity_poly.type
_entity_poly.pdbx_seq_one_letter_code
_entity_poly.pdbx_strand_id
1 'polypeptide(L)'
;MLRKNRTTFDIGEDGLGKARGHDTKLYLDVERPYWPMLRRPPYPASLETRKEIQKHINELLHTDVIRKIGHNEIVEITTPVLNT
;
A
#
# COMPACT_ATOMS: atom_id res chain seq x y z
N MET A 1 23.99 -23.35 -3.83
CA MET A 1 22.59 -23.22 -3.34
C MET A 1 21.83 -22.08 -4.02
N LEU A 2 22.34 -20.83 -4.04
CA LEU A 2 21.64 -19.68 -4.65
C LEU A 2 21.15 -19.88 -6.10
N ARG A 3 21.95 -20.49 -6.99
CA ARG A 3 21.55 -20.71 -8.39
C ARG A 3 20.38 -21.70 -8.57
N LYS A 4 20.22 -22.67 -7.67
CA LYS A 4 19.18 -23.71 -7.77
C LYS A 4 17.83 -23.27 -7.22
N ASN A 5 17.82 -22.36 -6.24
CA ASN A 5 16.61 -21.90 -5.56
C ASN A 5 16.39 -20.39 -5.79
N ARG A 6 16.78 -19.88 -6.97
CA ARG A 6 16.79 -18.43 -7.26
C ARG A 6 15.42 -17.78 -7.09
N THR A 7 14.33 -18.52 -7.32
CA THR A 7 12.94 -18.09 -7.15
C THR A 7 12.47 -18.04 -5.69
N THR A 8 13.20 -18.66 -4.77
CA THR A 8 12.90 -18.63 -3.33
C THR A 8 13.50 -17.41 -2.64
N PHE A 9 14.47 -16.76 -3.28
CA PHE A 9 15.11 -15.56 -2.76
C PHE A 9 14.58 -14.33 -3.51
N ASP A 10 14.42 -13.23 -2.77
CA ASP A 10 14.03 -11.91 -3.29
C ASP A 10 15.22 -11.22 -4.02
N ILE A 11 15.80 -11.93 -5.00
CA ILE A 11 16.96 -11.51 -5.81
C ILE A 11 16.57 -11.52 -7.30
N GLY A 12 15.26 -11.62 -7.60
CA GLY A 12 14.71 -11.68 -8.95
C GLY A 12 13.98 -10.40 -9.35
N GLU A 13 13.65 -10.28 -10.64
CA GLU A 13 12.73 -9.25 -11.18
C GLU A 13 11.25 -9.56 -10.92
N ASP A 14 10.99 -10.62 -10.15
CA ASP A 14 9.66 -11.00 -9.73
C ASP A 14 9.25 -10.08 -8.58
N GLY A 15 8.74 -8.90 -8.94
CA GLY A 15 8.34 -7.87 -7.99
C GLY A 15 7.39 -8.40 -6.90
N LEU A 16 7.50 -7.76 -5.73
CA LEU A 16 6.77 -8.11 -4.49
C LEU A 16 5.25 -8.29 -4.68
N GLY A 17 4.64 -7.60 -5.64
CA GLY A 17 3.20 -7.69 -5.95
C GLY A 17 2.75 -8.95 -6.70
N LYS A 18 3.65 -9.88 -7.08
CA LYS A 18 3.28 -11.09 -7.85
C LYS A 18 2.70 -12.23 -7.01
N ALA A 19 2.72 -12.14 -5.68
CA ALA A 19 2.14 -13.16 -4.81
C ALA A 19 0.60 -13.14 -4.89
N ARG A 20 0.01 -14.20 -5.46
CA ARG A 20 -1.45 -14.33 -5.62
C ARG A 20 -2.05 -15.24 -4.55
N GLY A 21 -3.28 -14.95 -4.10
CA GLY A 21 -4.05 -15.84 -3.22
C GLY A 21 -4.08 -15.45 -1.73
N HIS A 22 -3.45 -14.33 -1.35
CA HIS A 22 -3.50 -13.78 0.01
C HIS A 22 -4.44 -12.57 0.13
N ASP A 23 -5.45 -12.49 -0.75
CA ASP A 23 -6.41 -11.40 -0.75
C ASP A 23 -7.22 -11.42 0.55
N THR A 24 -7.01 -10.39 1.38
CA THR A 24 -7.71 -10.27 2.67
C THR A 24 -8.93 -9.39 2.47
N LYS A 25 -10.12 -9.94 2.72
CA LYS A 25 -11.35 -9.16 2.81
C LYS A 25 -11.46 -8.58 4.21
N LEU A 26 -11.35 -7.27 4.32
CA LEU A 26 -11.52 -6.54 5.56
C LEU A 26 -12.88 -5.83 5.51
N TYR A 27 -13.65 -5.96 6.58
CA TYR A 27 -14.96 -5.31 6.73
C TYR A 27 -14.85 -4.24 7.82
N LEU A 28 -15.55 -3.12 7.61
CA LEU A 28 -15.68 -2.09 8.62
C LEU A 28 -16.96 -2.35 9.42
N ASP A 29 -16.88 -2.16 10.74
CA ASP A 29 -18.06 -2.22 11.62
C ASP A 29 -18.96 -0.98 11.51
N VAL A 30 -18.59 -0.03 10.64
CA VAL A 30 -19.28 1.24 10.45
C VAL A 30 -19.63 1.48 8.98
N GLU A 31 -20.84 1.98 8.75
CA GLU A 31 -21.32 2.35 7.43
C GLU A 31 -21.02 3.81 7.10
N ARG A 32 -21.13 4.17 5.81
CA ARG A 32 -20.98 5.56 5.36
C ARG A 32 -22.17 6.41 5.82
N PRO A 33 -21.98 7.71 6.07
CA PRO A 33 -20.75 8.48 5.86
C PRO A 33 -19.72 8.27 6.98
N TYR A 34 -18.47 8.00 6.59
CA TYR A 34 -17.36 7.91 7.52
C TYR A 34 -17.14 9.24 8.26
N TRP A 35 -16.68 9.16 9.52
CA TRP A 35 -16.43 10.35 10.32
C TRP A 35 -15.49 11.34 9.60
N PRO A 36 -15.78 12.66 9.62
CA PRO A 36 -14.93 13.67 9.01
C PRO A 36 -13.48 13.61 9.48
N MET A 37 -13.26 13.14 10.73
CA MET A 37 -11.94 12.97 11.33
C MET A 37 -11.04 11.96 10.60
N LEU A 38 -11.58 11.08 9.75
CA LEU A 38 -10.79 10.20 8.89
C LEU A 38 -10.24 10.94 7.65
N ARG A 39 -10.78 12.11 7.30
CA ARG A 39 -10.34 12.96 6.19
C ARG A 39 -9.31 13.99 6.67
N ARG A 40 -8.25 13.53 7.31
CA ARG A 40 -7.17 14.44 7.75
C ARG A 40 -6.30 14.81 6.55
N PRO A 41 -5.92 16.10 6.40
CA PRO A 41 -4.90 16.45 5.43
C PRO A 41 -3.59 15.73 5.79
N PRO A 42 -2.75 15.40 4.79
CA PRO A 42 -1.45 14.82 5.06
C PRO A 42 -0.61 15.79 5.91
N TYR A 43 0.13 15.24 6.87
CA TYR A 43 1.01 16.04 7.70
C TYR A 43 2.09 16.72 6.84
N PRO A 44 2.45 17.99 7.11
CA PRO A 44 3.47 18.67 6.32
C PRO A 44 4.83 17.99 6.49
N ALA A 45 5.37 17.46 5.40
CA ALA A 45 6.75 16.98 5.31
C ALA A 45 7.68 18.06 4.73
N SER A 46 8.96 18.04 5.12
CA SER A 46 10.01 18.90 4.57
C SER A 46 10.23 18.62 3.07
N LEU A 47 10.82 19.57 2.32
CA LEU A 47 11.08 19.40 0.89
C LEU A 47 12.01 18.21 0.60
N GLU A 48 13.05 18.02 1.41
CA GLU A 48 13.99 16.91 1.28
C GLU A 48 13.29 15.59 1.57
N THR A 49 12.54 15.52 2.67
CA THR A 49 11.76 14.33 3.04
C THR A 49 10.75 13.96 1.94
N ARG A 50 10.08 14.93 1.34
CA ARG A 50 9.14 14.66 0.22
C ARG A 50 9.83 14.05 -0.99
N LYS A 51 11.04 14.48 -1.34
CA LYS A 51 11.78 13.95 -2.50
C LYS A 51 12.15 12.48 -2.30
N GLU A 52 12.68 12.14 -1.12
CA GLU A 52 13.04 10.75 -0.80
C GLU A 52 11.81 9.85 -0.70
N ILE A 53 10.73 10.31 -0.06
CA ILE A 53 9.46 9.57 -0.03
C ILE A 53 8.93 9.35 -1.46
N GLN A 54 9.00 10.35 -2.33
CA GLN A 54 8.50 10.24 -3.69
C GLN A 54 9.25 9.17 -4.50
N LYS A 55 10.56 9.01 -4.28
CA LYS A 55 11.35 7.95 -4.91
C LYS A 55 10.78 6.57 -4.55
N HIS A 56 10.57 6.31 -3.27
CA HIS A 56 10.01 5.04 -2.80
C HIS A 56 8.56 4.82 -3.24
N ILE A 57 7.74 5.87 -3.27
CA ILE A 57 6.38 5.79 -3.83
C ILE A 57 6.43 5.32 -5.30
N ASN A 58 7.37 5.83 -6.09
CA ASN A 58 7.50 5.43 -7.50
C ASN A 58 7.93 3.96 -7.65
N GLU A 59 8.82 3.48 -6.78
CA GLU A 59 9.22 2.06 -6.73
C GLU A 59 8.03 1.15 -6.40
N LEU A 60 7.22 1.54 -5.41
CA LEU A 60 6.01 0.79 -5.00
C LEU A 60 4.92 0.82 -6.08
N LEU A 61 4.79 1.92 -6.82
CA LEU A 61 3.89 1.99 -7.98
C LEU A 61 4.35 1.07 -9.12
N HIS A 62 5.66 1.00 -9.38
CA HIS A 62 6.22 0.16 -10.44
C HIS A 62 6.09 -1.34 -10.14
N THR A 63 6.08 -1.70 -8.86
CA THR A 63 5.96 -3.09 -8.39
C THR A 63 4.52 -3.53 -8.14
N ASP A 64 3.54 -2.69 -8.51
CA ASP A 64 2.10 -2.90 -8.30
C ASP A 64 1.71 -3.17 -6.83
N VAL A 65 2.54 -2.75 -5.88
CA VAL A 65 2.24 -2.86 -4.43
C VAL A 65 1.23 -1.79 -4.01
N ILE A 66 1.33 -0.59 -4.59
CA ILE A 66 0.36 0.50 -4.39
C ILE A 66 -0.16 0.97 -5.75
N ARG A 67 -1.37 1.54 -5.76
CA ARG A 67 -1.98 2.15 -6.94
C ARG A 67 -2.52 3.54 -6.64
N LYS A 68 -2.59 4.39 -7.65
CA LYS A 68 -3.29 5.68 -7.54
C LYS A 68 -4.79 5.44 -7.51
N ILE A 69 -5.48 6.16 -6.61
CA ILE A 69 -6.93 6.12 -6.42
C ILE A 69 -7.47 7.52 -6.70
N GLY A 70 -8.58 7.61 -7.43
CA GLY A 70 -9.25 8.89 -7.69
C GLY A 70 -9.89 9.49 -6.43
N HIS A 71 -10.02 10.82 -6.36
CA HIS A 71 -10.57 11.51 -5.18
C HIS A 71 -11.96 11.01 -4.74
N ASN A 72 -12.79 10.58 -5.71
CA ASN A 72 -14.13 10.06 -5.49
C ASN A 72 -14.26 8.56 -5.81
N GLU A 73 -13.15 7.88 -6.05
CA GLU A 73 -13.19 6.45 -6.33
C GLU A 73 -13.60 5.72 -5.05
N ILE A 74 -14.67 4.94 -5.16
CA ILE A 74 -15.14 4.12 -4.06
C ILE A 74 -14.21 2.92 -3.96
N VAL A 75 -13.28 2.99 -3.00
CA VAL A 75 -12.45 1.86 -2.62
C VAL A 75 -12.97 1.34 -1.29
N GLU A 76 -13.00 0.02 -1.12
CA GLU A 76 -13.20 -0.59 0.20
C GLU A 76 -11.95 -0.28 1.04
N ILE A 77 -11.92 0.93 1.62
CA ILE A 77 -10.79 1.41 2.43
C ILE A 77 -10.86 0.70 3.78
N THR A 78 -9.87 -0.15 4.04
CA THR A 78 -9.77 -0.87 5.30
C THR A 78 -8.48 -0.44 5.96
N THR A 79 -8.57 0.55 6.85
CA THR A 79 -7.48 0.79 7.78
C THR A 79 -7.56 -0.31 8.85
N PRO A 80 -6.60 -1.23 8.96
CA PRO A 80 -6.62 -2.20 10.05
C PRO A 80 -6.39 -1.44 11.35
N VAL A 81 -7.39 -1.46 12.24
CA VAL A 81 -7.19 -1.08 13.64
C VAL A 81 -6.94 -2.38 14.38
N LEU A 82 -5.71 -2.58 14.85
CA LEU A 82 -5.38 -3.65 15.79
C LEU A 82 -5.93 -3.24 17.16
N ASN A 83 -7.00 -3.90 17.60
CA ASN A 83 -7.45 -3.83 18.99
C ASN A 83 -6.73 -4.93 19.77
N THR A 84 -5.88 -4.53 20.72
CA THR A 84 -5.29 -5.39 21.75
C THR A 84 -6.32 -5.75 22.82
#